data_AF-A0A1X1RGM0-F1
#
_entry.id   AF-A0A1X1RGM0-F1
#
_cell.length_a   1.000
_cell.length_b   1.000
_cell.length_c   1.000
_cell.angle_alpha   90.00
_cell.angle_beta   90.00
_cell.angle_gamma   90.00
#
_symmetry.space_group_name_H-M   'P 1'
#
loop_
_entity.id
_entity.type
_entity.pdbx_description
1 polymer ?
#
loop_
_entity_poly.entity_id
_entity_poly.type
_entity_poly.pdbx_seq_one_letter_code
_entity_poly.pdbx_strand_id
1 'polypeptide(L)'
;MPLPRADAVRDGIGAALVLIALVLPWNIQFGLGVPGNYGWLFALLFLGSLGPWAAVALTRRRLADPAAAPESVTRMRLLLNLPYLALVAATVVFAVIGAIVLGGTGDPAPGVGPGAWFGLAGALLCAQPVFGIGTSSGHRARGCRLVTNVFVGLAVLAALFNVFWRVRFVVPGIFDGDAVGQNLTVVAAAVLYAAAALTPILLVARWLRTDAEPDRLATLLLGGATLIAGALVWLLPAGRQIDGFHGIAQNTGTAGVGYEGYLAWVAVAAIAGPLAMLRAGSWRAPDAAAWRGAVRRSLQLIAAWAAVSAVLRITDLVLAGVLEVPELPYVKTALMAVDVLTAVLAGWLVLNGFARLPKMAARVLLFGLVALTVCRVALGVRLSPRVDALVTPERTAVFGNDQFQQITSTFDVVLCVLAAAVAVTALTVLDRRPPALPVDPAVAADRTEGTHGVQAELSQADEVQADAARPAGAAPKIAAAPPATPRIAAAPADTGATPEDAAPEDPA
;
A
#
# COMPACT_ATOMS: atom_id res chain seq x y z
N MET A 1 30.28 -8.24 2.99
CA MET A 1 31.01 -7.24 2.18
C MET A 1 30.02 -6.17 1.76
N PRO A 2 30.35 -4.87 1.88
CA PRO A 2 29.45 -3.78 1.50
C PRO A 2 29.02 -3.88 0.02
N LEU A 3 27.89 -3.27 -0.35
CA LEU A 3 27.37 -3.22 -1.72
C LEU A 3 27.43 -1.78 -2.26
N PRO A 4 28.60 -1.28 -2.71
CA PRO A 4 28.83 0.16 -2.90
C PRO A 4 27.87 0.80 -3.90
N ARG A 5 27.48 0.06 -4.95
CA ARG A 5 26.51 0.55 -5.95
C ARG A 5 25.11 0.71 -5.36
N ALA A 6 24.64 -0.28 -4.61
CA ALA A 6 23.32 -0.24 -3.99
C ALA A 6 23.23 0.85 -2.91
N ASP A 7 24.29 0.99 -2.10
CA ASP A 7 24.40 2.07 -1.12
C ASP A 7 24.44 3.44 -1.79
N ALA A 8 25.22 3.62 -2.87
CA ALA A 8 25.28 4.88 -3.60
C ALA A 8 23.95 5.27 -4.24
N VAL A 9 23.20 4.31 -4.80
CA VAL A 9 21.86 4.56 -5.36
C VAL A 9 20.89 4.98 -4.27
N ARG A 10 20.82 4.23 -3.16
CA ARG A 10 19.95 4.57 -2.02
C ARG A 10 20.27 5.97 -1.49
N ASP A 11 21.55 6.26 -1.28
CA ASP A 11 22.02 7.52 -0.71
C ASP A 11 21.79 8.70 -1.67
N GLY A 12 21.97 8.49 -2.97
CA GLY A 12 21.66 9.48 -4.01
C GLY A 12 20.17 9.79 -4.10
N ILE A 13 19.30 8.77 -4.06
CA ILE A 13 17.84 8.95 -3.98
C ILE A 13 17.50 9.70 -2.69
N GLY A 14 18.08 9.31 -1.56
CA GLY A 14 17.85 9.96 -0.27
C GLY A 14 18.16 11.46 -0.29
N ALA A 15 19.34 11.83 -0.79
CA ALA A 15 19.75 13.23 -0.94
C ALA A 15 18.84 14.01 -1.90
N ALA A 16 18.45 13.39 -3.03
CA ALA A 16 17.54 14.00 -3.99
C ALA A 16 16.14 14.26 -3.40
N LEU A 17 15.60 13.32 -2.62
CA LEU A 17 14.31 13.50 -1.95
C LEU A 17 14.34 14.63 -0.91
N VAL A 18 15.44 14.76 -0.16
CA VAL A 18 15.64 15.91 0.75
C VAL A 18 15.74 17.22 -0.01
N LEU A 19 16.38 17.24 -1.19
CA LEU A 19 16.43 18.44 -2.04
C LEU A 19 15.03 18.84 -2.53
N ILE A 20 14.26 17.86 -3.01
CA ILE A 20 12.88 18.07 -3.46
C ILE A 20 12.00 18.56 -2.32
N ALA A 21 12.24 18.08 -1.09
CA ALA A 21 11.52 18.54 0.09
C ALA A 21 11.65 20.05 0.38
N LEU A 22 12.73 20.70 -0.06
CA LEU A 22 12.93 22.15 0.12
C LEU A 22 12.02 22.99 -0.78
N VAL A 23 11.59 22.43 -1.91
CA VAL A 23 10.77 23.14 -2.91
C VAL A 23 9.29 22.75 -2.87
N LEU A 24 8.91 21.88 -1.94
CA LEU A 24 7.54 21.43 -1.72
C LEU A 24 6.98 22.03 -0.42
N PRO A 25 5.66 22.18 -0.29
CA PRO A 25 5.03 22.67 0.93
C PRO A 25 5.13 21.62 2.02
N TRP A 26 5.46 22.07 3.22
CA TRP A 26 5.56 21.23 4.40
C TRP A 26 4.24 21.09 5.13
N ASN A 27 3.38 22.08 5.00
CA ASN A 27 2.00 22.11 5.44
C ASN A 27 1.28 23.28 4.76
N ILE A 28 0.01 23.52 5.07
CA ILE A 28 -0.75 24.60 4.43
C ILE A 28 -0.35 26.02 4.89
N GLN A 29 0.48 26.14 5.92
CA GLN A 29 0.98 27.39 6.50
C GLN A 29 2.48 27.64 6.26
N PHE A 30 3.22 26.63 5.76
CA PHE A 30 4.67 26.69 5.60
C PHE A 30 5.16 25.94 4.36
N GLY A 31 5.94 26.64 3.53
CA GLY A 31 6.71 26.08 2.43
C GLY A 31 6.64 26.92 1.15
N LEU A 32 7.36 26.50 0.12
CA LEU A 32 7.45 27.27 -1.12
C LEU A 32 6.07 27.35 -1.81
N GLY A 33 5.64 28.56 -2.19
CA GLY A 33 4.30 28.80 -2.76
C GLY A 33 3.20 29.04 -1.72
N VAL A 34 3.51 28.97 -0.42
CA VAL A 34 2.59 29.34 0.67
C VAL A 34 2.83 30.81 1.08
N PRO A 35 1.81 31.66 1.20
CA PRO A 35 1.97 33.04 1.65
C PRO A 35 2.25 33.12 3.15
N GLY A 36 2.87 34.22 3.62
CA GLY A 36 3.06 34.48 5.05
C GLY A 36 4.16 33.65 5.74
N ASN A 37 5.05 33.04 4.98
CA ASN A 37 6.16 32.25 5.52
C ASN A 37 7.11 33.07 6.40
N TYR A 38 7.52 32.49 7.53
CA TYR A 38 8.63 33.01 8.32
C TYR A 38 9.98 32.52 7.80
N GLY A 39 10.89 33.42 7.40
CA GLY A 39 12.19 33.07 6.82
C GLY A 39 13.07 32.16 7.71
N TRP A 40 12.93 32.26 9.04
CA TRP A 40 13.67 31.41 9.97
C TRP A 40 13.27 29.93 9.88
N LEU A 41 12.04 29.60 9.48
CA LEU A 41 11.61 28.22 9.27
C LEU A 41 12.33 27.59 8.06
N PHE A 42 12.52 28.36 6.98
CA PHE A 42 13.34 27.93 5.85
C PHE A 42 14.80 27.74 6.24
N ALA A 43 15.35 28.61 7.10
CA ALA A 43 16.71 28.45 7.61
C ALA A 43 16.86 27.15 8.43
N LEU A 44 15.91 26.85 9.33
CA LEU A 44 15.91 25.58 10.08
C LEU A 44 15.80 24.37 9.17
N LEU A 45 14.92 24.43 8.16
CA LEU A 45 14.77 23.36 7.18
C LEU A 45 16.05 23.14 6.38
N PHE A 46 16.67 24.22 5.90
CA PHE A 46 17.94 24.15 5.19
C PHE A 46 19.05 23.58 6.07
N LEU A 47 19.22 24.09 7.29
CA LEU A 47 20.23 23.60 8.24
C LEU A 47 20.01 22.12 8.59
N GLY A 48 18.77 21.71 8.82
CA GLY A 48 18.40 20.31 9.02
C GLY A 48 18.79 19.44 7.82
N SER A 49 18.61 19.96 6.60
CA SER A 49 18.89 19.22 5.34
C SER A 49 20.39 18.93 5.12
N LEU A 50 21.28 19.71 5.75
CA LEU A 50 22.72 19.48 5.69
C LEU A 50 23.12 18.13 6.30
N GLY A 51 22.38 17.66 7.30
CA GLY A 51 22.61 16.38 7.98
C GLY A 51 22.56 15.17 7.05
N PRO A 52 21.43 14.92 6.34
CA PRO A 52 21.34 13.87 5.32
C PRO A 52 22.47 13.93 4.27
N TRP A 53 22.82 15.12 3.80
CA TRP A 53 23.86 15.31 2.78
C TRP A 53 25.27 15.00 3.33
N ALA A 54 25.55 15.47 4.55
CA ALA A 54 26.78 15.14 5.27
C ALA A 54 26.89 13.64 5.53
N ALA A 55 25.78 12.96 5.87
CA ALA A 55 25.77 11.51 6.06
C ALA A 55 26.22 10.77 4.79
N VAL A 56 25.73 11.17 3.61
CA VAL A 56 26.14 10.59 2.33
C VAL A 56 27.63 10.84 2.04
N ALA A 57 28.09 12.09 2.20
CA ALA A 57 29.47 12.47 1.92
C ALA A 57 30.49 11.77 2.85
N LEU A 58 30.18 11.70 4.14
CA LEU A 58 31.07 11.12 5.16
C LEU A 58 31.08 9.59 5.14
N THR A 59 29.97 8.95 4.73
CA THR A 59 29.89 7.48 4.64
C THR A 59 30.95 6.92 3.68
N ARG A 60 31.17 7.56 2.52
CA ARG A 60 32.20 7.11 1.57
C ARG A 60 33.61 7.20 2.13
N ARG A 61 33.92 8.28 2.85
CA ARG A 61 35.23 8.47 3.50
C ARG A 61 35.46 7.46 4.61
N ARG A 62 34.46 7.22 5.46
CA ARG A 62 34.51 6.24 6.55
C ARG A 62 34.59 4.79 6.06
N LEU A 63 33.94 4.45 4.95
CA LEU A 63 34.03 3.10 4.38
C LEU A 63 35.39 2.80 3.73
N ALA A 64 36.18 3.83 3.40
CA ALA A 64 37.54 3.66 2.91
C ALA A 64 38.56 3.45 4.03
N ASP A 65 38.18 3.69 5.29
CA ASP A 65 39.01 3.45 6.46
C ASP A 65 38.87 1.99 6.94
N PRO A 66 39.92 1.16 6.84
CA PRO A 66 39.87 -0.25 7.24
C PRO A 66 39.68 -0.44 8.76
N ALA A 67 39.93 0.59 9.58
CA ALA A 67 39.73 0.54 11.03
C ALA A 67 38.29 0.92 11.45
N ALA A 68 37.44 1.39 10.53
CA ALA A 68 36.11 1.87 10.87
C ALA A 68 35.15 0.71 11.20
N ALA A 69 34.76 0.60 12.46
CA ALA A 69 33.73 -0.35 12.89
C ALA A 69 32.38 -0.04 12.19
N PRO A 70 31.68 -1.03 11.61
CA PRO A 70 30.45 -0.76 10.85
C PRO A 70 29.30 -0.14 11.65
N GLU A 71 29.22 -0.44 12.94
CA GLU A 71 28.25 0.16 13.86
C GLU A 71 28.50 1.66 14.03
N SER A 72 29.77 2.09 14.02
CA SER A 72 30.13 3.51 14.12
C SER A 72 29.64 4.30 12.91
N VAL A 73 29.72 3.72 11.70
CA VAL A 73 29.21 4.33 10.46
C VAL A 73 27.68 4.43 10.52
N THR A 74 27.01 3.37 10.95
CA THR A 74 25.54 3.36 11.12
C THR A 74 25.09 4.41 12.13
N ARG A 75 25.75 4.49 13.28
CA ARG A 75 25.45 5.48 14.32
C ARG A 75 25.66 6.90 13.83
N MET A 76 26.78 7.17 13.14
CA MET A 76 27.07 8.47 12.54
C MET A 76 25.96 8.89 11.57
N ARG A 77 25.54 7.98 10.67
CA ARG A 77 24.47 8.26 9.71
C ARG A 77 23.16 8.60 10.41
N LEU A 78 22.77 7.85 11.43
CA LEU A 78 21.56 8.16 12.20
C LEU A 78 21.67 9.51 12.91
N LEU A 79 22.77 9.76 13.63
CA LEU A 79 22.99 11.01 14.38
C LEU A 79 22.95 12.25 13.49
N LEU A 80 23.54 12.18 12.30
CA LEU A 80 23.51 13.29 11.34
C LEU A 80 22.10 13.56 10.79
N ASN A 81 21.23 12.55 10.74
CA ASN A 81 19.86 12.71 10.27
C ASN A 81 18.86 13.08 11.39
N LEU A 82 19.23 12.94 12.67
CA LEU A 82 18.35 13.25 13.81
C LEU A 82 17.76 14.67 13.78
N PRO A 83 18.52 15.75 13.46
CA PRO A 83 17.95 17.09 13.41
C PRO A 83 16.81 17.21 12.38
N TYR A 84 16.96 16.57 11.21
CA TYR A 84 15.93 16.57 10.18
C TYR A 84 14.70 15.76 10.62
N LEU A 85 14.91 14.58 11.21
CA LEU A 85 13.82 13.75 11.72
C LEU A 85 13.06 14.46 12.85
N ALA A 86 13.76 15.23 13.69
CA ALA A 86 13.14 16.07 14.72
C ALA A 86 12.28 17.19 14.12
N LEU A 87 12.71 17.81 13.01
CA LEU A 87 11.91 18.81 12.30
C LEU A 87 10.61 18.22 11.73
N VAL A 88 10.68 17.02 11.14
CA VAL A 88 9.48 16.30 10.67
C VAL A 88 8.57 15.97 11.87
N ALA A 89 9.12 15.46 12.97
CA ALA A 89 8.35 15.17 14.18
C ALA A 89 7.67 16.43 14.76
N ALA A 90 8.39 17.56 14.81
CA ALA A 90 7.83 18.85 15.23
C ALA A 90 6.68 19.30 14.32
N THR A 91 6.79 19.08 13.01
CA THR A 91 5.71 19.36 12.06
C THR A 91 4.47 18.51 12.33
N VAL A 92 4.65 17.22 12.64
CA VAL A 92 3.53 16.33 13.04
C VAL A 92 2.88 16.80 14.33
N VAL A 93 3.67 17.12 15.36
CA VAL A 93 3.15 17.63 16.65
C VAL A 93 2.37 18.93 16.43
N PHE A 94 2.91 19.84 15.63
CA PHE A 94 2.23 21.08 15.26
C PHE A 94 0.89 20.83 14.55
N ALA A 95 0.86 19.87 13.61
CA ALA A 95 -0.36 19.48 12.91
C ALA A 95 -1.42 18.91 13.87
N VAL A 96 -1.02 18.01 14.78
CA VAL A 96 -1.92 17.41 15.78
C VAL A 96 -2.49 18.47 16.73
N ILE A 97 -1.64 19.36 17.26
CA ILE A 97 -2.09 20.45 18.13
C ILE A 97 -3.06 21.35 17.38
N GLY A 98 -2.71 21.77 16.15
CA GLY A 98 -3.56 22.60 15.32
C GLY A 98 -4.91 21.96 15.06
N ALA A 99 -4.96 20.66 14.78
CA ALA A 99 -6.20 19.94 14.54
C ALA A 99 -7.11 19.80 15.78
N ILE A 100 -6.54 19.77 16.98
CA ILE A 100 -7.31 19.78 18.23
C ILE A 100 -7.84 21.19 18.53
N VAL A 101 -6.96 22.20 18.46
CA VAL A 101 -7.27 23.59 18.82
C VAL A 101 -8.25 24.23 17.83
N LEU A 102 -8.06 23.98 16.53
CA LEU A 102 -8.91 24.52 15.47
C LEU A 102 -10.12 23.61 15.18
N GLY A 103 -10.24 22.47 15.86
CA GLY A 103 -11.31 21.51 15.67
C GLY A 103 -12.69 22.17 15.81
N GLY A 104 -13.52 22.04 14.78
CA GLY A 104 -14.88 22.59 14.77
C GLY A 104 -14.99 24.12 14.69
N THR A 105 -13.89 24.85 14.46
CA THR A 105 -13.89 26.33 14.28
C THR A 105 -14.19 26.77 12.84
N GLY A 106 -13.99 25.87 11.86
CA GLY A 106 -14.03 26.21 10.44
C GLY A 106 -12.68 26.64 9.86
N ASP A 107 -11.66 26.83 10.70
CA ASP A 107 -10.29 27.14 10.24
C ASP A 107 -9.48 25.88 9.94
N PRO A 108 -8.74 25.84 8.80
CA PRO A 108 -8.03 24.65 8.39
C PRO A 108 -6.82 24.36 9.27
N ALA A 109 -6.76 23.14 9.80
CA ALA A 109 -5.61 22.65 10.54
C ALA A 109 -4.37 22.53 9.64
N PRO A 110 -3.14 22.78 10.16
CA PRO A 110 -1.91 22.81 9.35
C PRO A 110 -1.67 21.54 8.53
N GLY A 111 -1.93 20.37 9.11
CA GLY A 111 -1.65 19.09 8.48
C GLY A 111 -0.15 18.88 8.16
N VAL A 112 0.13 17.84 7.37
CA VAL A 112 1.49 17.51 6.92
C VAL A 112 1.50 17.34 5.41
N GLY A 113 2.23 18.22 4.73
CA GLY A 113 2.35 18.28 3.28
C GLY A 113 3.48 17.43 2.69
N PRO A 114 3.55 17.35 1.35
CA PRO A 114 4.49 16.51 0.63
C PRO A 114 5.96 16.83 0.93
N GLY A 115 6.34 18.08 1.23
CA GLY A 115 7.70 18.42 1.63
C GLY A 115 8.20 17.60 2.82
N ALA A 116 7.37 17.43 3.85
CA ALA A 116 7.69 16.60 5.00
C ALA A 116 7.77 15.10 4.63
N TRP A 117 6.94 14.62 3.70
CA TRP A 117 6.95 13.22 3.24
C TRP A 117 8.25 12.89 2.49
N PHE A 118 8.59 13.70 1.48
CA PHE A 118 9.82 13.58 0.71
C PHE A 118 11.04 13.69 1.62
N GLY A 119 11.01 14.66 2.53
CA GLY A 119 12.06 14.86 3.52
C GLY A 119 12.27 13.66 4.43
N LEU A 120 11.18 13.12 4.99
CA LEU A 120 11.23 11.95 5.87
C LEU A 120 11.79 10.73 5.14
N ALA A 121 11.32 10.42 3.93
CA ALA A 121 11.88 9.34 3.14
C ALA A 121 13.37 9.56 2.87
N GLY A 122 13.74 10.76 2.42
CA GLY A 122 15.12 11.09 2.09
C GLY A 122 16.06 10.93 3.29
N ALA A 123 15.71 11.51 4.43
CA ALA A 123 16.46 11.40 5.67
C ALA A 123 16.56 9.95 6.16
N LEU A 124 15.47 9.17 6.09
CA LEU A 124 15.48 7.77 6.50
C LEU A 124 16.33 6.89 5.59
N LEU A 125 16.36 7.16 4.27
CA LEU A 125 17.26 6.50 3.32
C LEU A 125 18.72 6.82 3.62
N CYS A 126 19.04 8.09 3.89
CA CYS A 126 20.39 8.52 4.27
C CYS A 126 20.81 7.99 5.65
N ALA A 127 19.87 7.76 6.57
CA ALA A 127 20.11 7.21 7.90
C ALA A 127 20.27 5.67 7.93
N GLN A 128 19.88 4.96 6.86
CA GLN A 128 19.95 3.49 6.83
C GLN A 128 21.39 2.98 7.04
N PRO A 129 21.57 1.83 7.70
CA PRO A 129 22.87 1.17 7.72
C PRO A 129 23.32 0.74 6.31
N VAL A 130 24.63 0.65 6.11
CA VAL A 130 25.25 0.21 4.83
C VAL A 130 24.87 -1.25 4.55
N PHE A 131 24.52 -1.57 3.30
CA PHE A 131 24.14 -2.94 2.93
C PHE A 131 25.34 -3.91 3.04
N GLY A 132 25.07 -5.20 3.29
CA GLY A 132 26.10 -6.25 3.27
C GLY A 132 27.03 -6.28 4.49
N ILE A 133 26.79 -5.42 5.46
CA ILE A 133 27.31 -5.49 6.82
C ILE A 133 26.18 -6.03 7.70
N GLY A 134 26.45 -6.99 8.60
CA GLY A 134 25.45 -7.70 9.41
C GLY A 134 24.56 -6.80 10.25
N THR A 135 23.57 -6.17 9.63
CA THR A 135 22.52 -5.44 10.32
C THR A 135 21.54 -6.46 10.85
N SER A 136 21.39 -6.54 12.17
CA SER A 136 20.36 -7.38 12.75
C SER A 136 18.99 -6.94 12.22
N SER A 137 18.33 -7.85 11.49
CA SER A 137 16.97 -7.68 10.97
C SER A 137 15.99 -7.14 12.03
N GLY A 138 16.26 -7.45 13.30
CA GLY A 138 15.49 -7.01 14.46
C GLY A 138 15.38 -5.49 14.65
N HIS A 139 16.44 -4.69 14.44
CA HIS A 139 16.36 -3.23 14.64
C HIS A 139 15.44 -2.57 13.61
N ARG A 140 15.53 -3.00 12.36
CA ARG A 140 14.65 -2.54 11.27
C ARG A 140 13.19 -2.88 11.58
N ALA A 141 12.94 -4.14 11.95
CA ALA A 141 11.60 -4.61 12.28
C ALA A 141 11.01 -3.87 13.48
N ARG A 142 11.81 -3.56 14.50
CA ARG A 142 11.41 -2.70 15.63
C ARG A 142 11.05 -1.29 15.17
N GLY A 143 11.86 -0.69 14.29
CA GLY A 143 11.59 0.63 13.71
C GLY A 143 10.25 0.66 12.95
N CYS A 144 10.02 -0.31 12.05
CA CYS A 144 8.75 -0.41 11.32
C CYS A 144 7.55 -0.57 12.26
N ARG A 145 7.67 -1.43 13.30
CA ARG A 145 6.61 -1.61 14.29
C ARG A 145 6.33 -0.35 15.10
N LEU A 146 7.37 0.38 15.52
CA LEU A 146 7.22 1.64 16.26
C LEU A 146 6.47 2.67 15.40
N VAL A 147 6.94 2.92 14.18
CA VAL A 147 6.31 3.85 13.23
C VAL A 147 4.85 3.45 12.99
N THR A 148 4.59 2.16 12.78
CA THR A 148 3.23 1.66 12.56
C THR A 148 2.33 1.86 13.77
N ASN A 149 2.82 1.61 14.99
CA ASN A 149 2.02 1.75 16.20
C ASN A 149 1.67 3.22 16.49
N VAL A 150 2.65 4.13 16.35
CA VAL A 150 2.40 5.58 16.46
C VAL A 150 1.37 6.02 15.43
N PHE A 151 1.54 5.57 14.18
CA PHE A 151 0.60 5.88 13.11
C PHE A 151 -0.82 5.39 13.39
N VAL A 152 -1.00 4.11 13.74
CA VAL A 152 -2.33 3.56 14.05
C VAL A 152 -2.95 4.30 15.24
N GLY A 153 -2.16 4.65 16.26
CA GLY A 153 -2.63 5.44 17.40
C GLY A 153 -3.15 6.81 16.97
N LEU A 154 -2.39 7.54 16.15
CA LEU A 154 -2.80 8.84 15.61
C LEU A 154 -4.06 8.73 14.73
N ALA A 155 -4.15 7.68 13.90
CA ALA A 155 -5.31 7.44 13.06
C ALA A 155 -6.59 7.08 13.86
N VAL A 156 -6.46 6.35 14.96
CA VAL A 156 -7.59 6.08 15.86
C VAL A 156 -8.00 7.35 16.59
N LEU A 157 -7.04 8.11 17.11
CA LEU A 157 -7.32 9.37 17.80
C LEU A 157 -8.02 10.37 16.87
N ALA A 158 -7.59 10.42 15.61
CA ALA A 158 -8.22 11.17 14.54
C ALA A 158 -9.68 10.80 14.29
N ALA A 159 -9.94 9.49 14.13
CA ALA A 159 -11.29 8.99 13.94
C ALA A 159 -12.19 9.39 15.12
N LEU A 160 -11.69 9.27 16.35
CA LEU A 160 -12.41 9.66 17.57
C LEU A 160 -12.69 11.17 17.64
N PHE A 161 -11.70 12.02 17.36
CA PHE A 161 -11.90 13.47 17.33
C PHE A 161 -12.92 13.88 16.26
N ASN A 162 -12.83 13.30 15.06
CA ASN A 162 -13.79 13.59 13.99
C ASN A 162 -15.22 13.20 14.38
N VAL A 163 -15.40 12.02 15.00
CA VAL A 163 -16.71 11.62 15.54
C VAL A 163 -17.17 12.62 16.59
N PHE A 164 -16.34 12.93 17.59
CA PHE A 164 -16.68 13.87 18.66
C PHE A 164 -17.17 15.22 18.11
N TRP A 165 -16.39 15.86 17.23
CA TRP A 165 -16.75 17.17 16.69
C TRP A 165 -18.03 17.16 15.87
N ARG A 166 -18.34 16.04 15.21
CA ARG A 166 -19.58 15.88 14.42
C ARG A 166 -20.80 15.66 15.26
N VAL A 167 -20.68 14.87 16.32
CA VAL A 167 -21.84 14.42 17.11
C VAL A 167 -22.11 15.28 18.33
N ARG A 168 -21.16 16.15 18.75
CA ARG A 168 -21.25 16.92 20.01
C ARG A 168 -22.52 17.79 20.15
N PHE A 169 -23.10 18.26 19.05
CA PHE A 169 -24.32 19.08 19.08
C PHE A 169 -25.61 18.26 18.99
N VAL A 170 -25.50 17.01 18.54
CA VAL A 170 -26.65 16.14 18.23
C VAL A 170 -26.90 15.13 19.35
N VAL A 171 -25.82 14.65 19.99
CA VAL A 171 -25.89 13.65 21.06
C VAL A 171 -26.65 14.13 22.30
N PRO A 172 -26.49 15.37 22.80
CA PRO A 172 -27.17 15.81 24.02
C PRO A 172 -28.70 15.74 23.97
N GLY A 173 -29.32 15.78 22.78
CA GLY A 173 -30.77 15.69 22.58
C GLY A 173 -31.16 14.67 21.51
N ILE A 174 -30.42 13.56 21.41
CA ILE A 174 -30.55 12.60 20.31
C ILE A 174 -31.94 11.96 20.24
N PHE A 175 -32.65 11.86 21.37
CA PHE A 175 -33.99 11.28 21.49
C PHE A 175 -35.10 12.33 21.66
N ASP A 176 -34.77 13.62 21.49
CA ASP A 176 -35.71 14.70 21.76
C ASP A 176 -36.32 15.27 20.47
N GLY A 177 -37.65 15.41 20.48
CA GLY A 177 -38.42 16.14 19.46
C GLY A 177 -38.55 15.45 18.10
N ASP A 178 -38.94 16.23 17.09
CA ASP A 178 -39.22 15.72 15.74
C ASP A 178 -37.94 15.40 14.93
N ALA A 179 -36.77 15.83 15.42
CA ALA A 179 -35.48 15.69 14.74
C ALA A 179 -34.75 14.36 15.05
N VAL A 180 -35.34 13.44 15.83
CA VAL A 180 -34.71 12.17 16.26
C VAL A 180 -34.15 11.38 15.07
N GLY A 181 -34.91 11.28 13.97
CA GLY A 181 -34.47 10.58 12.77
C GLY A 181 -33.23 11.20 12.13
N GLN A 182 -33.19 12.54 12.05
CA GLN A 182 -32.03 13.29 11.51
C GLN A 182 -30.82 13.15 12.43
N ASN A 183 -31.04 13.27 13.75
CA ASN A 183 -30.01 13.16 14.77
C ASN A 183 -29.33 11.78 14.76
N LEU A 184 -30.13 10.70 14.75
CA LEU A 184 -29.62 9.33 14.64
C LEU A 184 -28.86 9.10 13.34
N THR A 185 -29.35 9.66 12.22
CA THR A 185 -28.69 9.54 10.91
C THR A 185 -27.33 10.23 10.89
N VAL A 186 -27.21 11.42 11.48
CA VAL A 186 -25.92 12.13 11.60
C VAL A 186 -24.91 11.33 12.43
N VAL A 187 -25.34 10.74 13.55
CA VAL A 187 -24.47 9.91 14.40
C VAL A 187 -24.04 8.63 13.66
N ALA A 188 -24.97 7.93 13.03
CA ALA A 188 -24.68 6.73 12.25
C ALA A 188 -23.71 7.03 11.10
N ALA A 189 -23.93 8.12 10.37
CA ALA A 189 -23.02 8.57 9.32
C ALA A 189 -21.63 8.87 9.88
N ALA A 190 -21.51 9.62 10.99
CA ALA A 190 -20.22 9.94 11.59
C ALA A 190 -19.42 8.68 11.97
N VAL A 191 -20.07 7.66 12.55
CA VAL A 191 -19.45 6.38 12.89
C VAL A 191 -19.04 5.60 11.65
N LEU A 192 -19.91 5.52 10.64
CA LEU A 192 -19.59 4.84 9.37
C LEU A 192 -18.39 5.48 8.68
N TYR A 193 -18.31 6.81 8.66
CA TYR A 193 -17.18 7.55 8.13
C TYR A 193 -15.88 7.28 8.87
N ALA A 194 -15.92 7.22 10.21
CA ALA A 194 -14.76 6.86 11.02
C ALA A 194 -14.29 5.41 10.74
N ALA A 195 -15.22 4.45 10.69
CA ALA A 195 -14.92 3.05 10.39
C ALA A 195 -14.35 2.88 8.97
N ALA A 196 -14.95 3.58 8.00
CA ALA A 196 -14.49 3.63 6.62
C ALA A 196 -13.06 4.17 6.51
N ALA A 197 -12.74 5.27 7.18
CA ALA A 197 -11.40 5.85 7.18
C ALA A 197 -10.35 4.93 7.83
N LEU A 198 -10.70 4.21 8.90
CA LEU A 198 -9.80 3.28 9.59
C LEU A 198 -9.57 1.99 8.80
N THR A 199 -10.52 1.54 7.99
CA THR A 199 -10.43 0.25 7.26
C THR A 199 -9.15 0.10 6.43
N PRO A 200 -8.81 1.01 5.50
CA PRO A 200 -7.57 0.90 4.72
C PRO A 200 -6.32 1.11 5.57
N ILE A 201 -6.39 1.93 6.62
CA ILE A 201 -5.28 2.15 7.56
C ILE A 201 -4.93 0.85 8.27
N LEU A 202 -5.92 0.15 8.81
CA LEU A 202 -5.73 -1.12 9.51
C LEU A 202 -5.29 -2.24 8.56
N LEU A 203 -5.77 -2.24 7.32
CA LEU A 203 -5.32 -3.17 6.28
C LEU A 203 -3.82 -3.00 6.01
N VAL A 204 -3.39 -1.76 5.76
CA VAL A 204 -1.98 -1.45 5.48
C VAL A 204 -1.11 -1.66 6.73
N ALA A 205 -1.58 -1.31 7.92
CA ALA A 205 -0.85 -1.50 9.18
C ALA A 205 -0.43 -2.97 9.41
N ARG A 206 -1.21 -3.94 8.92
CA ARG A 206 -0.82 -5.35 8.94
C ARG A 206 0.44 -5.59 8.11
N TRP A 207 0.56 -4.99 6.94
CA TRP A 207 1.72 -5.11 6.06
C TRP A 207 2.95 -4.41 6.63
N LEU A 208 2.75 -3.25 7.26
CA LEU A 208 3.85 -2.48 7.85
C LEU A 208 4.52 -3.18 9.04
N ARG A 209 3.80 -4.09 9.72
CA ARG A 209 4.29 -4.86 10.87
C ARG A 209 5.01 -6.15 10.49
N THR A 210 4.78 -6.68 9.29
CA THR A 210 5.32 -7.98 8.88
C THR A 210 6.73 -7.84 8.30
N ASP A 211 7.54 -8.88 8.48
CA ASP A 211 8.85 -9.00 7.85
C ASP A 211 8.78 -9.75 6.51
N ALA A 212 7.58 -10.04 6.02
CA ALA A 212 7.35 -10.75 4.78
C ALA A 212 7.71 -9.87 3.57
N GLU A 213 8.50 -10.43 2.66
CA GLU A 213 9.00 -9.71 1.49
C GLU A 213 7.89 -9.10 0.60
N PRO A 214 6.78 -9.83 0.29
CA PRO A 214 5.69 -9.25 -0.49
C PRO A 214 5.06 -8.02 0.15
N ASP A 215 4.94 -8.01 1.47
CA ASP A 215 4.31 -6.91 2.23
C ASP A 215 5.23 -5.68 2.25
N ARG A 216 6.55 -5.88 2.34
CA ARG A 216 7.55 -4.80 2.23
C ARG A 216 7.62 -4.20 0.83
N LEU A 217 7.53 -5.03 -0.21
CA LEU A 217 7.47 -4.55 -1.60
C LEU A 217 6.14 -3.82 -1.88
N ALA A 218 5.01 -4.30 -1.35
CA ALA A 218 3.74 -3.60 -1.43
C ALA A 218 3.81 -2.23 -0.73
N THR A 219 4.44 -2.19 0.44
CA THR A 219 4.68 -0.93 1.17
C THR A 219 5.59 0.02 0.38
N LEU A 220 6.62 -0.50 -0.29
CA LEU A 220 7.47 0.30 -1.18
C LEU A 220 6.65 0.92 -2.33
N LEU A 221 5.79 0.14 -2.99
CA LEU A 221 4.90 0.65 -4.04
C LEU A 221 3.94 1.72 -3.51
N LEU A 222 3.34 1.50 -2.34
CA LEU A 222 2.42 2.44 -1.70
C LEU A 222 3.13 3.74 -1.28
N GLY A 223 4.30 3.65 -0.64
CA GLY A 223 5.10 4.81 -0.26
C GLY A 223 5.59 5.60 -1.47
N GLY A 224 6.03 4.93 -2.54
CA GLY A 224 6.39 5.57 -3.80
C GLY A 224 5.21 6.27 -4.47
N ALA A 225 4.05 5.60 -4.52
CA ALA A 225 2.81 6.18 -5.04
C ALA A 225 2.37 7.42 -4.24
N THR A 226 2.59 7.39 -2.92
CA THR A 226 2.32 8.52 -2.02
C THR A 226 3.17 9.75 -2.34
N LEU A 227 4.48 9.57 -2.51
CA LEU A 227 5.38 10.67 -2.87
C LEU A 227 5.00 11.27 -4.23
N ILE A 228 4.78 10.44 -5.24
CA ILE A 228 4.40 10.89 -6.58
C ILE A 228 3.06 11.63 -6.54
N ALA A 229 2.04 11.07 -5.88
CA ALA A 229 0.73 11.71 -5.77
C ALA A 229 0.80 13.06 -5.06
N GLY A 230 1.53 13.16 -3.94
CA GLY A 230 1.72 14.42 -3.22
C GLY A 230 2.39 15.49 -4.07
N ALA A 231 3.41 15.11 -4.86
CA ALA A 231 4.03 16.04 -5.80
C ALA A 231 3.07 16.46 -6.93
N LEU A 232 2.31 15.52 -7.51
CA LEU A 232 1.37 15.82 -8.59
C LEU A 232 0.22 16.74 -8.15
N VAL A 233 -0.38 16.48 -6.98
CA VAL A 233 -1.45 17.30 -6.43
C VAL A 233 -0.96 18.72 -6.12
N TRP A 234 0.28 18.87 -5.71
CA TRP A 234 0.82 20.20 -5.46
C TRP A 234 1.22 20.94 -6.75
N LEU A 235 1.97 20.28 -7.64
CA LEU A 235 2.59 20.93 -8.80
C LEU A 235 1.58 21.23 -9.92
N LEU A 236 0.49 20.45 -10.01
CA LEU A 236 -0.50 20.63 -11.07
C LEU A 236 -1.60 21.61 -10.64
N PRO A 237 -1.99 22.57 -11.49
CA PRO A 237 -3.16 23.41 -11.23
C PRO A 237 -4.45 22.60 -11.01
N ALA A 238 -4.55 21.44 -11.68
CA ALA A 238 -5.63 20.48 -11.49
C ALA A 238 -5.66 19.89 -10.07
N GLY A 239 -4.54 19.83 -9.35
CA GLY A 239 -4.48 19.39 -7.97
C GLY A 239 -5.28 20.28 -7.01
N ARG A 240 -5.32 21.59 -7.29
CA ARG A 240 -6.27 22.52 -6.63
C ARG A 240 -7.72 22.18 -6.97
N GLN A 241 -8.01 21.70 -8.18
CA GLN A 241 -9.38 21.29 -8.53
C GLN A 241 -9.77 19.93 -7.93
N ILE A 242 -8.78 19.04 -7.72
CA ILE A 242 -8.91 17.77 -7.00
C ILE A 242 -9.23 18.01 -5.52
N ASP A 243 -8.64 19.04 -4.93
CA ASP A 243 -9.02 19.57 -3.60
C ASP A 243 -10.52 19.89 -3.52
N GLY A 244 -11.08 20.47 -4.59
CA GLY A 244 -12.48 20.84 -4.68
C GLY A 244 -13.49 19.69 -4.67
N PHE A 245 -13.06 18.44 -4.83
CA PHE A 245 -13.93 17.26 -4.83
C PHE A 245 -13.54 16.22 -3.78
N HIS A 246 -14.53 15.72 -3.07
CA HIS A 246 -14.31 14.97 -1.85
C HIS A 246 -14.57 13.45 -2.05
N GLY A 247 -13.53 12.62 -1.83
CA GLY A 247 -13.55 11.14 -1.77
C GLY A 247 -13.97 10.57 -0.39
N ILE A 248 -13.57 9.35 -0.01
CA ILE A 248 -13.87 8.71 1.31
C ILE A 248 -13.64 9.65 2.51
N ALA A 249 -12.68 10.56 2.38
CA ALA A 249 -12.31 11.50 3.41
C ALA A 249 -13.23 12.74 3.52
N GLN A 250 -14.38 12.79 2.81
CA GLN A 250 -15.37 13.90 2.86
C GLN A 250 -15.67 14.35 4.28
N ASN A 251 -15.73 13.39 5.20
CA ASN A 251 -16.21 13.64 6.55
C ASN A 251 -15.18 13.48 7.66
N THR A 252 -13.90 13.38 7.31
CA THR A 252 -12.81 13.34 8.29
C THR A 252 -12.07 14.69 8.41
N GLY A 253 -12.67 15.78 7.89
CA GLY A 253 -12.10 17.13 7.88
C GLY A 253 -12.39 18.02 9.10
N THR A 254 -13.16 17.57 10.10
CA THR A 254 -13.49 18.41 11.28
C THR A 254 -12.38 18.44 12.33
N ALA A 255 -11.56 17.38 12.41
CA ALA A 255 -10.27 17.39 13.09
C ALA A 255 -9.22 16.76 12.18
N GLY A 256 -8.33 17.59 11.63
CA GLY A 256 -7.25 17.16 10.71
C GLY A 256 -6.18 16.24 11.31
N VAL A 257 -6.42 15.63 12.48
CA VAL A 257 -5.57 14.58 13.04
C VAL A 257 -5.75 13.35 12.14
N GLY A 258 -4.70 12.57 11.86
CA GLY A 258 -4.78 11.20 11.30
C GLY A 258 -4.46 11.02 9.82
N TYR A 259 -4.31 12.12 9.07
CA TYR A 259 -3.90 12.06 7.66
C TYR A 259 -2.39 11.97 7.46
N GLU A 260 -1.63 11.85 8.55
CA GLU A 260 -0.19 11.54 8.54
C GLU A 260 0.10 10.09 8.14
N GLY A 261 -0.89 9.29 7.70
CA GLY A 261 -0.66 7.93 7.22
C GLY A 261 0.31 7.84 6.05
N TYR A 262 0.37 8.89 5.24
CA TYR A 262 1.40 9.05 4.24
C TYR A 262 2.81 9.03 4.82
N LEU A 263 3.05 9.69 5.96
CA LEU A 263 4.35 9.66 6.63
C LEU A 263 4.71 8.23 7.05
N ALA A 264 3.75 7.47 7.57
CA ALA A 264 3.98 6.09 7.97
C ALA A 264 4.31 5.19 6.78
N TRP A 265 3.55 5.30 5.68
CA TRP A 265 3.76 4.53 4.47
C TRP A 265 5.13 4.84 3.85
N VAL A 266 5.45 6.13 3.74
CA VAL A 266 6.73 6.62 3.20
C VAL A 266 7.90 6.25 4.11
N ALA A 267 7.75 6.36 5.42
CA ALA A 267 8.79 6.00 6.38
C ALA A 267 9.11 4.51 6.36
N VAL A 268 8.09 3.65 6.46
CA VAL A 268 8.29 2.20 6.42
C VAL A 268 8.80 1.77 5.05
N ALA A 269 8.34 2.39 3.95
CA ALA A 269 8.90 2.19 2.62
C ALA A 269 10.41 2.53 2.57
N ALA A 270 10.83 3.66 3.16
CA ALA A 270 12.25 4.04 3.21
C ALA A 270 13.09 3.11 4.11
N ILE A 271 12.52 2.59 5.20
CA ILE A 271 13.21 1.71 6.15
C ILE A 271 13.36 0.28 5.61
N ALA A 272 12.30 -0.28 5.03
CA ALA A 272 12.23 -1.69 4.63
C ALA A 272 12.34 -1.93 3.13
N GLY A 273 11.87 -0.98 2.32
CA GLY A 273 11.78 -1.11 0.86
C GLY A 273 13.13 -1.30 0.16
N PRO A 274 14.20 -0.52 0.45
CA PRO A 274 15.48 -0.68 -0.25
C PRO A 274 16.07 -2.08 -0.12
N LEU A 275 16.03 -2.67 1.07
CA LEU A 275 16.53 -4.03 1.28
C LEU A 275 15.63 -5.06 0.59
N ALA A 276 14.31 -4.88 0.66
CA ALA A 276 13.37 -5.78 -0.01
C ALA A 276 13.55 -5.77 -1.53
N MET A 277 13.78 -4.58 -2.11
CA MET A 277 14.06 -4.42 -3.53
C MET A 277 15.38 -5.06 -3.94
N LEU A 278 16.43 -4.95 -3.12
CA LEU A 278 17.71 -5.61 -3.39
C LEU A 278 17.60 -7.13 -3.37
N ARG A 279 16.86 -7.67 -2.41
CA ARG A 279 16.63 -9.12 -2.28
C ARG A 279 15.76 -9.67 -3.41
N ALA A 280 14.75 -8.93 -3.83
CA ALA A 280 13.89 -9.28 -4.97
C ALA A 280 14.46 -8.81 -6.32
N GLY A 281 15.74 -8.40 -6.36
CA GLY A 281 16.40 -7.81 -7.52
C GLY A 281 17.08 -8.81 -8.45
N SER A 282 17.17 -10.10 -8.07
CA SER A 282 17.74 -11.14 -8.94
C SER A 282 16.73 -11.67 -9.97
N TRP A 283 15.45 -11.31 -9.81
CA TRP A 283 14.32 -11.66 -10.68
C TRP A 283 14.18 -13.17 -10.94
N ARG A 284 14.73 -13.99 -10.04
CA ARG A 284 14.57 -15.46 -10.06
C ARG A 284 13.15 -15.84 -9.64
N ALA A 285 12.78 -17.11 -9.81
CA ALA A 285 11.44 -17.62 -9.46
C ALA A 285 10.91 -17.18 -8.06
N PRO A 286 11.68 -17.23 -6.96
CA PRO A 286 11.23 -16.72 -5.66
C PRO A 286 10.99 -15.19 -5.66
N ASP A 287 11.80 -14.42 -6.36
CA ASP A 287 11.66 -12.95 -6.46
C ASP A 287 10.39 -12.57 -7.24
N ALA A 288 10.10 -13.30 -8.32
CA ALA A 288 8.87 -13.13 -9.08
C ALA A 288 7.62 -13.49 -8.25
N ALA A 289 7.73 -14.44 -7.31
CA ALA A 289 6.65 -14.72 -6.35
C ALA A 289 6.47 -13.57 -5.35
N ALA A 290 7.56 -12.96 -4.86
CA ALA A 290 7.49 -11.80 -3.97
C ALA A 290 6.79 -10.60 -4.61
N TRP A 291 7.16 -10.25 -5.85
CA TRP A 291 6.51 -9.18 -6.60
C TRP A 291 5.05 -9.47 -6.94
N ARG A 292 4.71 -10.72 -7.31
CA ARG A 292 3.30 -11.10 -7.51
C ARG A 292 2.49 -10.97 -6.22
N GLY A 293 3.06 -11.33 -5.08
CA GLY A 293 2.44 -11.11 -3.78
C GLY A 293 2.23 -9.62 -3.50
N ALA A 294 3.22 -8.77 -3.79
CA ALA A 294 3.12 -7.32 -3.62
C ALA A 294 2.02 -6.69 -4.48
N VAL A 295 1.91 -7.11 -5.74
CA VAL A 295 0.82 -6.71 -6.64
C VAL A 295 -0.53 -7.15 -6.05
N ARG A 296 -0.63 -8.38 -5.56
CA ARG A 296 -1.88 -8.89 -4.97
C ARG A 296 -2.30 -8.07 -3.74
N ARG A 297 -1.35 -7.72 -2.85
CA ARG A 297 -1.63 -6.83 -1.71
C ARG A 297 -2.15 -5.47 -2.18
N SER A 298 -1.46 -4.87 -3.14
CA SER A 298 -1.84 -3.56 -3.68
C SER A 298 -3.24 -3.57 -4.30
N LEU A 299 -3.58 -4.61 -5.05
CA LEU A 299 -4.94 -4.82 -5.59
C LEU A 299 -5.98 -5.01 -4.48
N GLN A 300 -5.65 -5.71 -3.38
CA GLN A 300 -6.56 -5.85 -2.23
C GLN A 300 -6.85 -4.49 -1.58
N LEU A 301 -5.86 -3.61 -1.46
CA LEU A 301 -6.07 -2.25 -0.96
C LEU A 301 -6.93 -1.42 -1.91
N ILE A 302 -6.66 -1.45 -3.22
CA ILE A 302 -7.48 -0.74 -4.21
C ILE A 302 -8.93 -1.22 -4.13
N ALA A 303 -9.15 -2.54 -4.05
CA ALA A 303 -10.48 -3.13 -3.95
C ALA A 303 -11.20 -2.70 -2.67
N ALA A 304 -10.55 -2.86 -1.50
CA ALA A 304 -11.13 -2.50 -0.22
C ALA A 304 -11.44 -1.00 -0.13
N TRP A 305 -10.54 -0.15 -0.61
CA TRP A 305 -10.72 1.30 -0.61
C TRP A 305 -11.90 1.70 -1.51
N ALA A 306 -11.94 1.21 -2.74
CA ALA A 306 -13.02 1.53 -3.66
C ALA A 306 -14.38 1.02 -3.14
N ALA A 307 -14.42 -0.15 -2.50
CA ALA A 307 -15.64 -0.68 -1.88
C ALA A 307 -16.13 0.20 -0.71
N VAL A 308 -15.22 0.59 0.20
CA VAL A 308 -15.54 1.49 1.31
C VAL A 308 -16.03 2.85 0.79
N SER A 309 -15.44 3.35 -0.29
CA SER A 309 -15.91 4.56 -0.97
C SER A 309 -17.34 4.45 -1.46
N ALA A 310 -17.68 3.34 -2.13
CA ALA A 310 -19.04 3.11 -2.60
C ALA A 310 -20.05 3.10 -1.43
N VAL A 311 -19.69 2.48 -0.29
CA VAL A 311 -20.52 2.49 0.92
C VAL A 311 -20.77 3.91 1.41
N LEU A 312 -19.73 4.75 1.46
CA LEU A 312 -19.89 6.15 1.89
C LEU A 312 -20.73 6.98 0.92
N ARG A 313 -20.68 6.71 -0.40
CA ARG A 313 -21.58 7.35 -1.36
C ARG A 313 -23.05 6.99 -1.11
N ILE A 314 -23.33 5.76 -0.66
CA ILE A 314 -24.67 5.36 -0.24
C ILE A 314 -25.06 6.12 1.03
N THR A 315 -24.17 6.21 2.02
CA THR A 315 -24.40 6.98 3.24
C THR A 315 -24.71 8.45 2.93
N ASP A 316 -24.02 9.07 1.99
CA ASP A 316 -24.30 10.45 1.55
C ASP A 316 -25.68 10.60 0.93
N LEU A 317 -26.08 9.68 0.06
CA LEU A 317 -27.41 9.70 -0.55
C LEU A 317 -28.51 9.59 0.50
N VAL A 318 -28.34 8.71 1.49
CA VAL A 318 -29.27 8.57 2.61
C VAL A 318 -29.30 9.85 3.45
N LEU A 319 -28.12 10.39 3.79
CA LEU A 319 -28.02 11.59 4.60
C LEU A 319 -28.65 12.81 3.91
N ALA A 320 -28.40 12.99 2.61
CA ALA A 320 -29.01 14.06 1.82
C ALA A 320 -30.54 13.93 1.77
N GLY A 321 -31.05 12.70 1.62
CA GLY A 321 -32.49 12.43 1.64
C GLY A 321 -33.14 12.70 2.99
N VAL A 322 -32.50 12.28 4.09
CA VAL A 322 -33.02 12.47 5.47
C VAL A 322 -32.95 13.93 5.92
N LEU A 323 -31.91 14.64 5.52
CA LEU A 323 -31.72 16.06 5.86
C LEU A 323 -32.40 17.01 4.86
N GLU A 324 -33.12 16.47 3.87
CA GLU A 324 -33.78 17.25 2.80
C GLU A 324 -32.84 18.25 2.11
N VAL A 325 -31.57 17.89 1.99
CA VAL A 325 -30.57 18.75 1.35
C VAL A 325 -30.80 18.71 -0.16
N PRO A 326 -30.88 19.87 -0.84
CA PRO A 326 -31.05 19.93 -2.28
C PRO A 326 -29.76 19.52 -3.00
N GLU A 327 -29.47 18.22 -3.05
CA GLU A 327 -28.40 17.62 -3.83
C GLU A 327 -28.95 16.87 -5.04
N LEU A 328 -28.23 16.91 -6.16
CA LEU A 328 -28.53 16.09 -7.35
C LEU A 328 -28.06 14.64 -7.10
N PRO A 329 -28.97 13.66 -6.93
CA PRO A 329 -28.58 12.27 -6.58
C PRO A 329 -27.68 11.63 -7.65
N TYR A 330 -27.80 12.08 -8.89
CA TYR A 330 -26.99 11.67 -10.04
C TYR A 330 -25.48 11.77 -9.79
N VAL A 331 -25.04 12.79 -9.05
CA VAL A 331 -23.61 13.00 -8.79
C VAL A 331 -23.04 11.85 -7.97
N LYS A 332 -23.68 11.51 -6.85
CA LYS A 332 -23.22 10.46 -5.94
C LYS A 332 -23.37 9.07 -6.55
N THR A 333 -24.43 8.82 -7.33
CA THR A 333 -24.64 7.52 -8.00
C THR A 333 -23.62 7.25 -9.11
N ALA A 334 -23.23 8.26 -9.90
CA ALA A 334 -22.19 8.11 -10.92
C ALA A 334 -20.84 7.75 -10.30
N LEU A 335 -20.46 8.43 -9.21
CA LEU A 335 -19.23 8.14 -8.47
C LEU A 335 -19.26 6.77 -7.81
N MET A 336 -20.40 6.41 -7.21
CA MET A 336 -20.62 5.08 -6.64
C MET A 336 -20.45 3.98 -7.69
N ALA A 337 -20.97 4.17 -8.91
CA ALA A 337 -20.83 3.18 -9.97
C ALA A 337 -19.36 2.93 -10.34
N VAL A 338 -18.56 3.98 -10.49
CA VAL A 338 -17.12 3.85 -10.78
C VAL A 338 -16.37 3.22 -9.60
N ASP A 339 -16.74 3.56 -8.37
CA ASP A 339 -16.17 2.96 -7.15
C ASP A 339 -16.45 1.46 -7.09
N VAL A 340 -17.69 1.04 -7.34
CA VAL A 340 -18.09 -0.37 -7.40
C VAL A 340 -17.35 -1.10 -8.53
N LEU A 341 -17.30 -0.54 -9.74
CA LEU A 341 -16.58 -1.15 -10.86
C LEU A 341 -15.09 -1.32 -10.56
N THR A 342 -14.46 -0.32 -9.94
CA THR A 342 -13.06 -0.37 -9.52
C THR A 342 -12.85 -1.47 -8.48
N ALA A 343 -13.73 -1.54 -7.46
CA ALA A 343 -13.66 -2.53 -6.41
C ALA A 343 -13.82 -3.96 -6.95
N VAL A 344 -14.83 -4.17 -7.80
CA VAL A 344 -15.13 -5.46 -8.43
C VAL A 344 -13.98 -5.90 -9.32
N LEU A 345 -13.44 -5.02 -10.18
CA LEU A 345 -12.34 -5.37 -11.06
C LEU A 345 -11.07 -5.73 -10.28
N ALA A 346 -10.68 -4.89 -9.30
CA ALA A 346 -9.51 -5.16 -8.46
C ALA A 346 -9.68 -6.45 -7.65
N GLY A 347 -10.85 -6.66 -7.03
CA GLY A 347 -11.17 -7.88 -6.29
C GLY A 347 -11.16 -9.12 -7.18
N TRP A 348 -11.74 -9.03 -8.38
CA TRP A 348 -11.74 -10.11 -9.36
C TRP A 348 -10.32 -10.49 -9.79
N LEU A 349 -9.43 -9.51 -10.01
CA LEU A 349 -8.02 -9.75 -10.33
C LEU A 349 -7.25 -10.43 -9.17
N VAL A 350 -7.61 -10.13 -7.92
CA VAL A 350 -7.06 -10.80 -6.73
C VAL A 350 -7.49 -12.26 -6.66
N LEU A 351 -8.78 -12.54 -6.91
CA LEU A 351 -9.38 -13.86 -6.80
C LEU A 351 -8.95 -14.79 -7.94
N ASN A 352 -9.04 -14.32 -9.19
CA ASN A 352 -8.71 -15.11 -10.38
C ASN A 352 -7.20 -15.19 -10.66
N GLY A 353 -6.44 -14.28 -10.03
CA GLY A 353 -4.99 -14.21 -10.16
C GLY A 353 -4.57 -13.66 -11.52
N PHE A 354 -4.23 -12.37 -11.56
CA PHE A 354 -3.79 -11.67 -12.78
C PHE A 354 -2.68 -12.40 -13.57
N ALA A 355 -1.82 -13.16 -12.90
CA ALA A 355 -0.73 -13.92 -13.52
C ALA A 355 -1.17 -15.17 -14.30
N ARG A 356 -2.41 -15.65 -14.09
CA ARG A 356 -2.99 -16.79 -14.81
C ARG A 356 -3.68 -16.37 -16.11
N LEU A 357 -3.89 -15.08 -16.30
CA LEU A 357 -4.59 -14.55 -17.46
C LEU A 357 -3.67 -14.53 -18.69
N PRO A 358 -4.25 -14.70 -19.91
CA PRO A 358 -3.52 -14.39 -21.14
C PRO A 358 -2.94 -12.97 -21.09
N LYS A 359 -1.74 -12.78 -21.65
CA LYS A 359 -1.00 -11.51 -21.54
C LYS A 359 -1.80 -10.28 -21.95
N MET A 360 -2.54 -10.38 -23.07
CA MET A 360 -3.36 -9.26 -23.55
C MET A 360 -4.55 -8.98 -22.62
N ALA A 361 -5.21 -10.01 -22.10
CA ALA A 361 -6.29 -9.84 -21.12
C ALA A 361 -5.77 -9.20 -19.83
N ALA A 362 -4.62 -9.65 -19.31
CA ALA A 362 -3.99 -9.05 -18.14
C ALA A 362 -3.67 -7.56 -18.35
N ARG A 363 -3.09 -7.21 -19.52
CA ARG A 363 -2.81 -5.81 -19.90
C ARG A 363 -4.08 -4.97 -19.92
N VAL A 364 -5.09 -5.41 -20.66
CA VAL A 364 -6.36 -4.67 -20.80
C VAL A 364 -7.02 -4.45 -19.44
N LEU A 365 -7.08 -5.47 -18.58
CA LEU A 365 -7.71 -5.35 -17.28
C LEU A 365 -6.92 -4.48 -16.31
N LEU A 366 -5.58 -4.55 -16.31
CA LEU A 366 -4.74 -3.69 -15.47
C LEU A 366 -4.79 -2.22 -15.92
N PHE A 367 -4.71 -1.96 -17.22
CA PHE A 367 -4.89 -0.60 -17.74
C PHE A 367 -6.33 -0.10 -17.58
N GLY A 368 -7.31 -0.98 -17.70
CA GLY A 368 -8.71 -0.68 -17.38
C GLY A 368 -8.89 -0.28 -15.91
N LEU A 369 -8.19 -0.95 -14.99
CA LEU A 369 -8.18 -0.57 -13.57
C LEU A 369 -7.57 0.83 -13.37
N VAL A 370 -6.44 1.12 -14.02
CA VAL A 370 -5.85 2.46 -14.00
C VAL A 370 -6.85 3.50 -14.51
N ALA A 371 -7.48 3.24 -15.66
CA ALA A 371 -8.48 4.12 -16.25
C ALA A 371 -9.66 4.36 -15.28
N LEU A 372 -10.18 3.32 -14.63
CA LEU A 372 -11.26 3.47 -13.64
C LEU A 372 -10.85 4.33 -12.44
N THR A 373 -9.65 4.14 -11.89
CA THR A 373 -9.15 4.99 -10.79
C THR A 373 -9.00 6.45 -11.22
N VAL A 374 -8.54 6.72 -12.44
CA VAL A 374 -8.43 8.08 -12.98
C VAL A 374 -9.82 8.68 -13.25
N CYS A 375 -10.74 7.90 -13.82
CA CYS A 375 -12.13 8.32 -14.06
C CYS A 375 -12.84 8.71 -12.77
N ARG A 376 -12.62 7.98 -11.67
CA ARG A 376 -13.13 8.32 -10.34
C ARG A 376 -12.69 9.74 -9.92
N VAL A 377 -11.40 10.07 -10.07
CA VAL A 377 -10.88 11.40 -9.74
C VAL A 377 -11.45 12.45 -10.70
N ALA A 378 -11.42 12.20 -12.01
CA ALA A 378 -11.85 13.15 -13.03
C ALA A 378 -13.35 13.49 -12.94
N LEU A 379 -14.20 12.47 -12.79
CA LEU A 379 -15.65 12.67 -12.57
C LEU A 379 -15.90 13.41 -11.27
N GLY A 380 -15.13 13.08 -10.24
CA GLY A 380 -15.16 13.79 -8.99
C GLY A 380 -14.94 15.29 -9.15
N VAL A 381 -13.78 15.66 -9.68
CA VAL A 381 -13.42 17.06 -9.94
C VAL A 381 -14.48 17.79 -10.74
N ARG A 382 -15.09 17.11 -11.72
CA ARG A 382 -16.06 17.71 -12.64
C ARG A 382 -17.45 17.87 -12.03
N LEU A 383 -17.88 16.92 -11.21
CA LEU A 383 -19.22 16.87 -10.62
C LEU A 383 -19.31 17.58 -9.26
N SER A 384 -18.19 18.02 -8.68
CA SER A 384 -18.20 18.74 -7.41
C SER A 384 -18.91 20.10 -7.54
N PRO A 385 -19.92 20.39 -6.69
CA PRO A 385 -20.54 21.70 -6.64
C PRO A 385 -19.50 22.76 -6.26
N ARG A 386 -19.38 23.83 -7.06
CA ARG A 386 -18.54 24.99 -6.75
C ARG A 386 -19.46 26.19 -6.55
N VAL A 387 -19.49 26.70 -5.34
CA VAL A 387 -20.30 27.88 -5.00
C VAL A 387 -19.33 29.06 -4.92
N ASP A 388 -19.26 29.85 -5.98
CA ASP A 388 -18.31 30.99 -6.10
C ASP A 388 -18.46 32.01 -4.95
N ALA A 389 -19.65 32.08 -4.32
CA ALA A 389 -19.94 32.98 -3.20
C ALA A 389 -19.30 32.56 -1.86
N LEU A 390 -18.82 31.33 -1.71
CA LEU A 390 -18.12 30.87 -0.50
C LEU A 390 -16.59 31.03 -0.60
N VAL A 391 -16.07 31.28 -1.82
CA VAL A 391 -14.65 31.35 -2.12
C VAL A 391 -14.08 32.70 -1.69
N THR A 392 -13.39 32.74 -0.55
CA THR A 392 -12.73 34.00 -0.11
C THR A 392 -11.49 34.30 -0.96
N PRO A 393 -11.25 35.57 -1.35
CA PRO A 393 -10.16 35.95 -2.27
C PRO A 393 -8.76 35.52 -1.79
N GLU A 394 -8.51 35.56 -0.48
CA GLU A 394 -7.24 35.19 0.14
C GLU A 394 -6.98 33.66 0.14
N ARG A 395 -8.02 32.82 0.00
CA ARG A 395 -7.91 31.35 0.00
C ARG A 395 -7.56 30.76 -1.38
N THR A 396 -7.44 31.55 -2.44
CA THR A 396 -7.28 31.04 -3.82
C THR A 396 -5.84 30.73 -4.26
N ALA A 397 -4.82 31.20 -3.53
CA ALA A 397 -3.42 31.02 -3.93
C ALA A 397 -2.91 29.60 -3.67
N VAL A 398 -3.32 28.99 -2.55
CA VAL A 398 -2.90 27.65 -2.10
C VAL A 398 -4.02 26.62 -2.25
N PHE A 399 -5.29 26.98 -2.07
CA PHE A 399 -6.44 26.06 -2.09
C PHE A 399 -7.17 26.06 -3.43
N GLY A 400 -8.03 25.06 -3.65
CA GLY A 400 -9.07 25.12 -4.68
C GLY A 400 -10.51 24.97 -4.19
N ASN A 401 -10.74 24.95 -2.87
CA ASN A 401 -12.07 25.14 -2.25
C ASN A 401 -11.98 25.74 -0.83
N ASP A 402 -13.15 25.92 -0.21
CA ASP A 402 -13.32 26.46 1.15
C ASP A 402 -13.39 25.39 2.26
N GLN A 403 -13.26 24.11 1.92
CA GLN A 403 -13.36 22.99 2.85
C GLN A 403 -12.04 22.21 2.91
N PHE A 404 -11.26 22.50 3.95
CA PHE A 404 -10.30 21.60 4.60
C PHE A 404 -9.58 20.55 3.72
N GLN A 405 -8.33 20.89 3.40
CA GLN A 405 -7.18 20.00 3.17
C GLN A 405 -7.06 19.26 1.82
N GLN A 406 -6.16 19.80 0.98
CA GLN A 406 -5.47 19.14 -0.16
C GLN A 406 -4.93 17.73 0.14
N ILE A 407 -4.72 17.43 1.42
CA ILE A 407 -4.14 16.19 1.90
C ILE A 407 -5.13 15.03 1.76
N THR A 408 -6.44 15.28 1.84
CA THR A 408 -7.46 14.22 1.84
C THR A 408 -7.79 13.73 0.43
N SER A 409 -7.82 14.63 -0.54
CA SER A 409 -8.00 14.33 -1.97
C SER A 409 -6.76 13.70 -2.60
N THR A 410 -5.58 13.85 -1.97
CA THR A 410 -4.34 13.17 -2.38
C THR A 410 -4.49 11.65 -2.35
N PHE A 411 -5.36 11.07 -1.51
CA PHE A 411 -5.52 9.61 -1.39
C PHE A 411 -6.05 8.97 -2.68
N ASP A 412 -6.99 9.63 -3.35
CA ASP A 412 -7.52 9.12 -4.62
C ASP A 412 -6.45 9.15 -5.73
N VAL A 413 -5.57 10.16 -5.70
CA VAL A 413 -4.40 10.22 -6.59
C VAL A 413 -3.37 9.14 -6.23
N VAL A 414 -3.16 8.83 -4.94
CA VAL A 414 -2.32 7.70 -4.52
C VAL A 414 -2.82 6.40 -5.12
N LEU A 415 -4.14 6.15 -5.14
CA LEU A 415 -4.69 4.95 -5.78
C LEU A 415 -4.46 4.92 -7.28
N CYS A 416 -4.56 6.05 -7.98
CA CYS A 416 -4.25 6.14 -9.41
C CYS A 416 -2.79 5.75 -9.68
N VAL A 417 -1.86 6.34 -8.92
CA VAL A 417 -0.43 6.05 -9.07
C VAL A 417 -0.11 4.62 -8.63
N LEU A 418 -0.75 4.11 -7.58
CA LEU A 418 -0.59 2.73 -7.13
C LEU A 418 -1.11 1.73 -8.17
N ALA A 419 -2.25 1.99 -8.79
CA ALA A 419 -2.79 1.16 -9.87
C ALA A 419 -1.83 1.15 -11.08
N ALA A 420 -1.26 2.31 -11.43
CA ALA A 420 -0.26 2.41 -12.49
C ALA A 420 1.02 1.66 -12.13
N ALA A 421 1.51 1.79 -10.89
CA ALA A 421 2.66 1.06 -10.39
C ALA A 421 2.41 -0.47 -10.41
N VAL A 422 1.22 -0.91 -9.99
CA VAL A 422 0.78 -2.30 -10.10
C VAL A 422 0.80 -2.79 -11.54
N ALA A 423 0.25 -2.01 -12.49
CA ALA A 423 0.27 -2.35 -13.90
C ALA A 423 1.72 -2.49 -14.41
N VAL A 424 2.58 -1.51 -14.16
CA VAL A 424 3.99 -1.53 -14.57
C VAL A 424 4.74 -2.72 -13.95
N THR A 425 4.60 -2.96 -12.65
CA THR A 425 5.24 -4.08 -11.96
C THR A 425 4.73 -5.42 -12.50
N ALA A 426 3.42 -5.58 -12.65
CA ALA A 426 2.86 -6.82 -13.19
C ALA A 426 3.38 -7.08 -14.61
N LEU A 427 3.41 -6.07 -15.49
CA LEU A 427 3.85 -6.26 -16.87
C LEU A 427 5.35 -6.55 -16.98
N THR A 428 6.17 -5.84 -16.21
CA THR A 428 7.64 -6.02 -16.23
C THR A 428 8.08 -7.34 -15.60
N VAL A 429 7.38 -7.81 -14.57
CA VAL A 429 7.65 -9.10 -13.91
C VAL A 429 7.11 -10.28 -14.73
N LEU A 430 5.97 -10.14 -15.40
CA LEU A 430 5.34 -11.22 -16.17
C LEU A 430 5.93 -11.40 -17.57
N ASP A 431 6.53 -10.36 -18.17
CA ASP A 431 7.08 -10.47 -19.53
C ASP A 431 8.49 -11.07 -19.59
N ARG A 432 9.20 -11.20 -18.46
CA ARG A 432 10.53 -11.82 -18.44
C ARG A 432 10.42 -13.32 -18.19
N ARG A 433 10.68 -14.12 -19.24
CA ARG A 433 10.99 -15.54 -19.06
C ARG A 433 12.22 -15.64 -18.14
N PRO A 434 12.24 -16.54 -17.15
CA PRO A 434 13.49 -16.85 -16.47
C PRO A 434 14.51 -17.24 -17.55
N PRO A 435 15.76 -16.75 -17.50
CA PRO A 435 16.78 -17.24 -18.40
C PRO A 435 16.82 -18.76 -18.27
N ALA A 436 16.76 -19.47 -19.40
CA ALA A 436 17.01 -20.90 -19.39
C ALA A 436 18.35 -21.09 -18.66
N LEU A 437 18.34 -21.85 -17.58
CA LEU A 437 19.59 -22.28 -16.96
C LEU A 437 20.45 -22.87 -18.08
N PRO A 438 21.73 -22.47 -18.22
CA PRO A 438 22.63 -23.17 -19.11
C PRO A 438 22.58 -24.64 -18.68
N VAL A 439 21.98 -25.48 -19.51
CA VAL A 439 22.15 -26.92 -19.36
C VAL A 439 23.60 -27.13 -19.72
N ASP A 440 24.40 -27.54 -18.75
CA ASP A 440 25.80 -27.89 -18.99
C ASP A 440 25.82 -28.92 -20.12
N PRO A 441 26.44 -28.63 -21.28
CA PRO A 441 26.43 -29.55 -22.41
C PRO A 441 26.98 -30.94 -22.05
N ALA A 442 27.81 -31.03 -21.01
CA ALA A 442 28.26 -32.29 -20.44
C ALA A 442 27.12 -33.13 -19.83
N VAL A 443 26.15 -32.50 -19.16
CA VAL A 443 24.98 -33.17 -18.56
C VAL A 443 23.90 -33.50 -19.61
N ALA A 444 23.87 -32.76 -20.72
CA ALA A 444 23.01 -33.06 -21.86
C ALA A 444 23.56 -34.20 -22.74
N ALA A 445 24.89 -34.27 -22.90
CA ALA A 445 25.58 -35.35 -23.59
C ALA A 445 25.46 -36.69 -22.83
N ASP A 446 25.57 -36.67 -21.50
CA ASP A 446 25.44 -37.86 -20.66
C ASP A 446 24.03 -38.48 -20.73
N ARG A 447 22.99 -37.67 -20.96
CA ARG A 447 21.62 -38.17 -21.20
C ARG A 447 21.41 -38.73 -22.61
N THR A 448 22.19 -38.31 -23.60
CA THR A 448 22.08 -38.84 -24.96
C THR A 448 22.92 -40.11 -25.15
N GLU A 449 24.05 -40.24 -24.46
CA GLU A 449 24.84 -41.48 -24.46
C GLU A 449 24.17 -42.62 -23.68
N GLY A 450 23.50 -42.33 -22.55
CA GLY A 450 22.76 -43.34 -21.78
C GLY A 450 21.52 -43.93 -22.47
N THR A 451 21.02 -43.32 -23.55
CA THR A 451 19.82 -43.80 -24.26
C THR A 451 20.18 -44.70 -25.45
N HIS A 452 21.39 -44.58 -26.01
CA HIS A 452 21.84 -45.44 -27.13
C HIS A 452 22.44 -46.78 -26.66
N GLY A 453 22.99 -46.86 -25.44
CA GLY A 453 23.52 -48.11 -24.88
C GLY A 453 22.45 -49.15 -24.53
N VAL A 454 21.30 -48.70 -24.01
CA VAL A 454 20.22 -49.60 -23.54
C VAL A 454 19.43 -50.22 -24.72
N GLN A 455 19.36 -49.53 -25.87
CA GLN A 455 18.64 -50.03 -27.04
C GLN A 455 19.45 -51.05 -27.87
N ALA A 456 20.79 -51.05 -27.76
CA ALA A 456 21.64 -52.03 -28.43
C ALA A 456 21.71 -53.38 -27.66
N GLU A 457 21.71 -53.35 -26.32
CA GLU A 457 21.70 -54.58 -25.51
C GLU A 457 20.33 -55.30 -25.49
N LEU A 458 19.22 -54.57 -25.64
CA LEU A 458 17.89 -55.19 -25.74
C LEU A 458 17.63 -55.86 -27.11
N SER A 459 18.32 -55.44 -28.17
CA SER A 459 18.16 -56.05 -29.52
C SER A 459 18.99 -57.31 -29.71
N GLN A 460 20.05 -57.53 -28.93
CA GLN A 460 20.86 -58.77 -28.97
C GLN A 460 20.33 -59.88 -28.06
N ALA A 461 19.46 -59.55 -27.10
CA ALA A 461 18.81 -60.53 -26.23
C ALA A 461 17.61 -61.24 -26.91
N ASP A 462 16.96 -60.61 -27.90
CA ASP A 462 15.79 -61.17 -28.62
C ASP A 462 16.17 -62.08 -29.82
N GLU A 463 17.40 -62.03 -30.32
CA GLU A 463 17.84 -62.86 -31.46
C GLU A 463 18.39 -64.24 -31.06
N VAL A 464 18.78 -64.44 -29.79
CA VAL A 464 19.29 -65.73 -29.28
C VAL A 464 18.15 -66.66 -28.82
N GLN A 465 16.92 -66.15 -28.67
CA GLN A 465 15.80 -66.91 -28.11
C GLN A 465 14.72 -67.30 -29.13
N ALA A 466 15.01 -67.16 -30.43
CA ALA A 466 14.10 -67.48 -31.53
C ALA A 466 14.27 -68.88 -32.15
N ASP A 467 15.25 -69.69 -31.71
CA ASP A 467 15.59 -70.97 -32.38
C ASP A 467 15.44 -72.24 -31.51
N ALA A 468 14.62 -72.20 -30.45
CA ALA A 468 14.33 -73.38 -29.64
C ALA A 468 12.82 -73.55 -29.36
N ALA A 469 12.23 -74.46 -30.15
CA ALA A 469 11.08 -75.32 -29.81
C ALA A 469 9.64 -74.75 -29.84
N ARG A 470 8.90 -75.15 -30.88
CA ARG A 470 7.46 -75.48 -30.89
C ARG A 470 7.30 -77.02 -30.94
N PRO A 471 6.11 -77.63 -30.71
CA PRO A 471 4.91 -77.20 -29.96
C PRO A 471 4.30 -78.31 -29.05
N ALA A 472 3.40 -77.96 -28.11
CA ALA A 472 2.17 -78.71 -27.80
C ALA A 472 1.33 -78.06 -26.65
N GLY A 473 0.04 -77.81 -26.91
CA GLY A 473 -1.03 -77.92 -25.89
C GLY A 473 -1.67 -76.66 -25.28
N ALA A 474 -2.81 -76.24 -25.86
CA ALA A 474 -4.03 -75.65 -25.26
C ALA A 474 -4.00 -74.34 -24.42
N ALA A 475 -4.83 -73.36 -24.85
CA ALA A 475 -5.24 -72.11 -24.16
C ALA A 475 -6.39 -72.35 -23.13
N PRO A 476 -6.85 -71.41 -22.23
CA PRO A 476 -7.29 -70.02 -22.55
C PRO A 476 -7.21 -68.89 -21.47
N LYS A 477 -7.37 -67.63 -21.97
CA LYS A 477 -7.92 -66.33 -21.46
C LYS A 477 -7.99 -65.98 -19.94
N ILE A 478 -7.68 -64.72 -19.56
CA ILE A 478 -8.62 -63.60 -19.19
C ILE A 478 -7.88 -62.32 -18.67
N ALA A 479 -8.52 -61.18 -18.96
CA ALA A 479 -8.32 -59.73 -18.76
C ALA A 479 -7.67 -59.14 -17.47
N ALA A 480 -7.20 -57.89 -17.68
CA ALA A 480 -6.54 -56.95 -16.77
C ALA A 480 -7.45 -56.24 -15.74
N ALA A 481 -6.84 -55.75 -14.64
CA ALA A 481 -7.46 -54.96 -13.59
C ALA A 481 -6.83 -53.54 -13.45
N PRO A 482 -7.59 -52.50 -13.01
CA PRO A 482 -7.18 -51.09 -12.99
C PRO A 482 -6.48 -50.63 -11.69
N PRO A 483 -5.84 -49.43 -11.67
CA PRO A 483 -4.93 -49.00 -10.59
C PRO A 483 -5.62 -48.28 -9.41
N ALA A 484 -5.00 -48.40 -8.23
CA ALA A 484 -5.50 -47.91 -6.93
C ALA A 484 -5.05 -46.48 -6.56
N THR A 485 -5.92 -45.75 -5.85
CA THR A 485 -5.69 -44.44 -5.21
C THR A 485 -5.12 -44.56 -3.79
N PRO A 486 -4.29 -43.61 -3.28
CA PRO A 486 -3.79 -43.64 -1.91
C PRO A 486 -4.72 -42.93 -0.89
N ARG A 487 -4.81 -43.53 0.31
CA ARG A 487 -5.72 -43.21 1.42
C ARG A 487 -5.17 -42.15 2.40
N ILE A 488 -6.10 -41.39 2.99
CA ILE A 488 -5.94 -40.49 4.14
C ILE A 488 -5.94 -41.31 5.44
N ALA A 489 -5.09 -40.92 6.41
CA ALA A 489 -4.97 -41.54 7.73
C ALA A 489 -6.11 -41.15 8.69
N ALA A 490 -6.63 -42.12 9.43
CA ALA A 490 -7.62 -41.95 10.50
C ALA A 490 -7.01 -42.34 11.87
N ALA A 491 -7.45 -41.63 12.91
CA ALA A 491 -7.14 -41.84 14.32
C ALA A 491 -7.81 -43.11 14.91
N PRO A 492 -7.37 -43.61 16.08
CA PRO A 492 -7.96 -44.80 16.69
C PRO A 492 -9.17 -44.46 17.59
N ALA A 493 -10.23 -45.27 17.47
CA ALA A 493 -11.29 -45.48 18.47
C ALA A 493 -10.83 -46.62 19.42
N ASP A 494 -11.38 -46.88 20.60
CA ASP A 494 -12.78 -46.85 21.06
C ASP A 494 -12.79 -47.14 22.59
N THR A 495 -13.88 -46.82 23.29
CA THR A 495 -14.57 -47.74 24.23
C THR A 495 -15.85 -47.09 24.75
N GLY A 496 -16.95 -47.35 24.03
CA GLY A 496 -18.21 -47.92 24.53
C GLY A 496 -18.87 -47.39 25.81
N ALA A 497 -20.08 -46.84 25.66
CA ALA A 497 -21.34 -47.47 26.11
C ALA A 497 -22.55 -46.54 25.84
N THR A 498 -23.50 -47.08 25.10
CA THR A 498 -24.83 -46.61 24.66
C THR A 498 -25.90 -46.69 25.78
N PRO A 499 -27.23 -46.46 25.55
CA PRO A 499 -27.98 -45.70 24.52
C PRO A 499 -29.15 -44.86 25.12
N GLU A 500 -30.01 -44.35 24.20
CA GLU A 500 -31.46 -44.09 24.34
C GLU A 500 -31.87 -42.71 24.91
N ASP A 501 -32.82 -41.96 24.35
CA ASP A 501 -33.74 -42.18 23.24
C ASP A 501 -34.36 -40.83 22.82
N ALA A 502 -34.96 -40.80 21.63
CA ALA A 502 -36.05 -39.92 21.19
C ALA A 502 -35.89 -38.37 21.15
N ALA A 503 -35.87 -37.87 19.91
CA ALA A 503 -36.33 -36.54 19.49
C ALA A 503 -37.89 -36.43 19.60
N PRO A 504 -38.61 -35.41 19.06
CA PRO A 504 -38.23 -34.14 18.46
C PRO A 504 -39.13 -32.95 18.94
N GLU A 505 -39.08 -31.83 18.19
CA GLU A 505 -40.08 -30.74 18.05
C GLU A 505 -39.77 -29.37 18.68
N ASP A 506 -39.27 -28.49 17.81
CA ASP A 506 -39.61 -27.07 17.60
C ASP A 506 -41.04 -26.64 18.07
N PRO A 507 -41.42 -25.33 18.01
CA PRO A 507 -40.75 -24.11 18.46
C PRO A 507 -41.73 -23.21 19.27
N ALA A 508 -41.22 -22.15 19.92
CA ALA A 508 -41.97 -20.92 20.21
C ALA A 508 -40.99 -19.76 20.49
#